data_AF-A0A2H4L2J2-F1
#
_entry.id   AF-A0A2H4L2J2-F1
#
_cell.length_a   1.000
_cell.length_b   1.000
_cell.length_c   1.000
_cell.angle_alpha   90.00
_cell.angle_beta   90.00
_cell.angle_gamma   90.00
#
_symmetry.space_group_name_H-M   'P 1'
#
loop_
_entity.id
_entity.type
_entity.pdbx_description
1 polymer ?
#
loop_
_entity_poly.entity_id
_entity_poly.type
_entity_poly.pdbx_seq_one_letter_code
_entity_poly.pdbx_strand_id
1 'polypeptide(L)'
;LTFFYRQMPELIERGYVYIGLPPLYKIKQGKQELYLKDDPALDSYLASSAVENAGLVPASGEPPIDGVALEKLLLAYAAAQDTINRNTHRYDRNLLEALVDFMPLELENLRTAGPGEGLDALAKHLNQGNLGSARFTLELQEPNEQRPAAVLVTRSHMGEQHIQVLPLSALESGELRGIHQAAQLLHGLVREGAVITRGAKSIEIDSFAQARNWLLDEAKRGRQIQRFKGLGEMNPEQLWDTTVNPDTRRLLQVRIEDAVAAD
;
A
#
# COMPACT_ATOMS: atom_id res chain seq x y z
N LEU A 1 -18.82 6.95 -26.10
CA LEU A 1 -19.22 5.53 -26.26
C LEU A 1 -20.72 5.41 -26.47
N THR A 2 -21.53 6.12 -25.69
CA THR A 2 -22.99 6.23 -25.83
C THR A 2 -23.51 6.42 -27.26
N PHE A 3 -22.86 7.30 -28.04
CA PHE A 3 -23.22 7.50 -29.44
C PHE A 3 -23.07 6.21 -30.29
N PHE A 4 -21.93 5.52 -30.17
CA PHE A 4 -21.71 4.26 -30.88
C PHE A 4 -22.67 3.17 -30.40
N TYR A 5 -22.93 3.09 -29.10
CA TYR A 5 -23.89 2.14 -28.54
C TYR A 5 -25.32 2.36 -29.09
N ARG A 6 -25.81 3.61 -29.08
CA ARG A 6 -27.18 3.94 -29.48
C ARG A 6 -27.40 3.95 -30.99
N GLN A 7 -26.40 4.37 -31.77
CA GLN A 7 -26.57 4.63 -33.20
C GLN A 7 -25.88 3.59 -34.09
N MET A 8 -24.81 2.94 -33.61
CA MET A 8 -23.99 2.01 -34.39
C MET A 8 -23.48 0.82 -33.56
N PRO A 9 -24.38 0.07 -32.87
CA PRO A 9 -23.98 -1.02 -31.98
C PRO A 9 -23.19 -2.12 -32.69
N GLU A 10 -23.47 -2.36 -33.99
CA GLU A 10 -22.76 -3.34 -34.82
C GLU A 10 -21.24 -3.14 -34.84
N LEU A 11 -20.76 -1.90 -34.72
CA LEU A 11 -19.31 -1.61 -34.68
C LEU A 11 -18.65 -2.10 -33.39
N ILE A 12 -19.39 -2.08 -32.28
CA ILE A 12 -18.93 -2.60 -30.98
C ILE A 12 -19.05 -4.12 -30.98
N GLU A 13 -20.17 -4.67 -31.44
CA GLU A 13 -20.41 -6.12 -31.53
C GLU A 13 -19.37 -6.85 -32.37
N ARG A 14 -19.00 -6.26 -33.52
CA ARG A 14 -17.97 -6.81 -34.41
C ARG A 14 -16.53 -6.47 -33.98
N GLY A 15 -16.37 -5.76 -32.86
CA GLY A 15 -15.08 -5.51 -32.24
C GLY A 15 -14.20 -4.47 -32.96
N TYR A 16 -14.79 -3.51 -33.69
CA TYR A 16 -14.04 -2.49 -34.43
C TYR A 16 -13.68 -1.25 -33.60
N VAL A 17 -14.29 -1.06 -32.43
CA VAL A 17 -14.06 0.12 -31.59
C VAL A 17 -12.96 -0.16 -30.57
N TYR A 18 -11.92 0.66 -30.60
CA TYR A 18 -10.79 0.61 -29.68
C TYR A 18 -10.53 1.97 -29.03
N ILE A 19 -10.06 1.97 -27.79
CA ILE A 19 -9.63 3.15 -27.04
C ILE A 19 -8.11 3.11 -26.90
N GLY A 20 -7.43 4.20 -27.28
CA GLY A 20 -6.00 4.36 -27.01
C GLY A 20 -5.74 4.56 -25.52
N LEU A 21 -4.74 3.86 -25.00
CA LEU A 21 -4.31 3.96 -23.60
C LEU A 21 -2.96 4.70 -23.52
N PRO A 22 -2.96 6.05 -23.54
CA PRO A 22 -1.73 6.83 -23.38
C PRO A 22 -1.12 6.59 -21.98
N PRO A 23 0.20 6.80 -21.82
CA PRO A 23 0.84 6.70 -20.52
C PRO A 23 0.40 7.82 -19.58
N LEU A 24 0.30 7.52 -18.28
CA LEU A 24 0.01 8.50 -17.24
C LEU A 24 1.27 9.21 -16.74
N TYR A 25 2.42 8.54 -16.79
CA TYR A 25 3.68 9.06 -16.29
C TYR A 25 4.82 8.92 -17.31
N LYS A 26 5.72 9.90 -17.27
CA LYS A 26 7.05 9.85 -17.88
C LYS A 26 8.10 9.99 -16.78
N ILE A 27 9.03 9.04 -16.73
CA ILE A 27 10.20 9.07 -15.84
C ILE A 27 11.43 9.31 -16.70
N LYS A 28 12.22 10.32 -16.35
CA LYS A 28 13.50 10.62 -16.99
C LYS A 28 14.64 10.52 -16.00
N GLN A 29 15.65 9.71 -16.34
CA GLN A 29 16.90 9.57 -15.58
C GLN A 29 18.09 9.68 -16.54
N GLY A 30 18.76 10.84 -16.53
CA GLY A 30 19.80 11.14 -17.50
C GLY A 30 19.28 11.10 -18.95
N LYS A 31 19.77 10.14 -19.74
CA LYS A 31 19.36 9.92 -21.14
C LYS A 31 18.21 8.90 -21.29
N GLN A 32 17.89 8.14 -20.24
CA GLN A 32 16.84 7.14 -20.29
C GLN A 32 15.48 7.78 -19.99
N GLU A 33 14.49 7.43 -20.81
CA GLU A 33 13.09 7.82 -20.62
C GLU A 33 12.22 6.56 -20.57
N LEU A 34 11.32 6.50 -19.60
CA LEU A 34 10.38 5.41 -19.40
C LEU A 34 8.95 5.96 -19.28
N TYR A 35 8.00 5.29 -19.93
CA TYR A 35 6.59 5.65 -19.90
C TYR A 35 5.79 4.60 -19.12
N LEU A 36 5.03 5.04 -18.12
CA LEU A 36 4.20 4.18 -17.27
C LEU A 36 2.73 4.54 -17.41
N LYS A 37 1.88 3.51 -17.45
CA LYS A 37 0.46 3.64 -17.81
C LYS A 37 -0.45 4.10 -16.66
N ASP A 38 -0.13 3.76 -15.43
CA ASP A 38 -1.01 3.93 -14.27
C ASP A 38 -0.19 4.08 -12.98
N ASP A 39 -0.87 4.45 -11.89
CA ASP A 39 -0.26 4.59 -10.56
C ASP A 39 0.39 3.28 -10.07
N PRO A 40 -0.26 2.09 -10.19
CA PRO A 40 0.37 0.83 -9.77
C PRO A 40 1.69 0.53 -10.50
N ALA A 41 1.79 0.84 -11.80
CA ALA A 41 3.04 0.68 -12.54
C ALA A 41 4.15 1.61 -12.02
N LEU A 42 3.80 2.85 -11.65
CA LEU A 42 4.74 3.80 -11.03
C LEU A 42 5.22 3.28 -9.68
N ASP A 43 4.31 2.83 -8.82
CA ASP A 43 4.64 2.32 -7.49
C ASP A 43 5.53 1.07 -7.58
N SER A 44 5.19 0.13 -8.46
CA SER A 44 6.01 -1.06 -8.71
C SER A 44 7.41 -0.69 -9.22
N TYR A 45 7.51 0.25 -10.17
CA TYR A 45 8.81 0.70 -10.67
C TYR A 45 9.67 1.37 -9.59
N LEU A 46 9.05 2.25 -8.79
CA LEU A 46 9.74 2.91 -7.68
C LEU A 46 10.16 1.92 -6.60
N ALA A 47 9.34 0.90 -6.30
CA ALA A 47 9.68 -0.16 -5.36
C ALA A 47 10.85 -1.01 -5.86
N SER A 48 10.82 -1.50 -7.10
CA SER A 48 11.93 -2.29 -7.66
C SER A 48 13.23 -1.48 -7.69
N SER A 49 13.20 -0.21 -8.11
CA SER A 49 14.40 0.62 -8.07
C SER A 49 14.81 1.04 -6.66
N ALA A 50 13.91 1.03 -5.68
CA ALA A 50 14.24 1.29 -4.29
C ALA A 50 15.11 0.18 -3.68
N VAL A 51 14.95 -1.06 -4.14
CA VAL A 51 15.70 -2.24 -3.67
C VAL A 51 17.09 -2.36 -4.31
N GLU A 52 17.31 -1.74 -5.47
CA GLU A 52 18.60 -1.77 -6.17
C GLU A 52 19.74 -1.22 -5.30
N ASN A 53 20.70 -2.10 -4.97
CA ASN A 53 21.82 -1.82 -4.07
C ASN A 53 21.39 -1.31 -2.68
N ALA A 54 20.21 -1.72 -2.23
CA ALA A 54 19.71 -1.42 -0.89
C ALA A 54 19.78 -2.64 0.02
N GLY A 55 20.00 -2.39 1.30
CA GLY A 55 20.04 -3.43 2.33
C GLY A 55 19.57 -2.88 3.67
N LEU A 56 18.71 -3.65 4.34
CA LEU A 56 18.21 -3.38 5.68
C LEU A 56 18.96 -4.23 6.69
N VAL A 57 19.69 -3.60 7.61
CA VAL A 57 20.26 -4.27 8.78
C VAL A 57 19.23 -4.18 9.91
N PRO A 58 18.63 -5.31 10.35
CA PRO A 58 17.52 -5.29 11.31
C PRO A 58 17.93 -4.86 12.74
N ALA A 59 19.17 -5.17 13.13
CA ALA A 59 19.78 -4.76 14.39
C ALA A 59 21.31 -4.76 14.27
N SER A 60 21.99 -4.08 15.19
CA SER A 60 23.47 -4.04 15.20
C SER A 60 24.08 -5.46 15.25
N GLY A 61 24.94 -5.77 14.26
CA GLY A 61 25.62 -7.06 14.17
C GLY A 61 24.85 -8.17 13.44
N GLU A 62 23.62 -7.90 12.97
CA GLU A 62 22.86 -8.84 12.14
C GLU A 62 23.19 -8.70 10.64
N PRO A 63 23.06 -9.79 9.84
CA PRO A 63 23.26 -9.72 8.41
C PRO A 63 22.21 -8.81 7.74
N PRO A 64 22.57 -8.10 6.66
CA PRO A 64 21.61 -7.29 5.92
C PRO A 64 20.59 -8.16 5.18
N ILE A 65 19.36 -7.67 5.11
CA ILE A 65 18.28 -8.15 4.26
C ILE A 65 18.29 -7.30 2.99
N ASP A 66 18.60 -7.92 1.86
CA ASP A 66 18.71 -7.26 0.55
C ASP A 66 17.94 -8.03 -0.54
N GLY A 67 17.99 -7.49 -1.77
CA GLY A 67 17.43 -8.11 -2.96
C GLY A 67 15.98 -8.55 -2.80
N VAL A 68 15.68 -9.80 -3.18
CA VAL A 68 14.32 -10.36 -3.19
C VAL A 68 13.69 -10.37 -1.79
N ALA A 69 14.48 -10.52 -0.72
CA ALA A 69 13.96 -10.51 0.63
C ALA A 69 13.49 -9.10 1.03
N LEU A 70 14.28 -8.05 0.72
CA LEU A 70 13.89 -6.67 0.95
C LEU A 70 12.68 -6.25 0.09
N GLU A 71 12.65 -6.69 -1.18
CA GLU A 71 11.51 -6.47 -2.08
C GLU A 71 10.22 -7.05 -1.50
N LYS A 72 10.27 -8.29 -0.97
CA LYS A 72 9.13 -8.93 -0.32
C LYS A 72 8.59 -8.10 0.85
N LEU A 73 9.46 -7.51 1.68
CA LEU A 73 9.06 -6.66 2.81
C LEU A 73 8.39 -5.36 2.32
N LEU A 74 8.94 -4.71 1.30
CA LEU A 74 8.35 -3.50 0.71
C LEU A 74 6.98 -3.78 0.08
N LEU A 75 6.84 -4.90 -0.63
CA LEU A 75 5.56 -5.30 -1.21
C LEU A 75 4.51 -5.64 -0.14
N ALA A 76 4.90 -6.32 0.95
CA ALA A 76 4.01 -6.59 2.06
C ALA A 76 3.52 -5.29 2.71
N TYR A 77 4.42 -4.34 2.96
CA TYR A 77 4.04 -3.02 3.48
C TYR A 77 3.12 -2.24 2.53
N ALA A 78 3.39 -2.27 1.21
CA ALA A 78 2.53 -1.63 0.23
C ALA A 78 1.11 -2.24 0.21
N ALA A 79 1.01 -3.56 0.25
CA ALA A 79 -0.27 -4.26 0.34
C ALA A 79 -1.04 -3.94 1.63
N ALA A 80 -0.33 -3.76 2.76
CA ALA A 80 -0.93 -3.29 4.00
C ALA A 80 -1.46 -1.86 3.85
N GLN A 81 -0.71 -0.96 3.21
CA GLN A 81 -1.15 0.43 2.99
C GLN A 81 -2.41 0.52 2.11
N ASP A 82 -2.48 -0.28 1.05
CA ASP A 82 -3.68 -0.39 0.22
C ASP A 82 -4.87 -0.91 1.02
N THR A 83 -4.62 -1.89 1.88
CA THR A 83 -5.62 -2.45 2.78
C THR A 83 -6.13 -1.42 3.78
N ILE A 84 -5.25 -0.61 4.36
CA ILE A 84 -5.62 0.52 5.22
C ILE A 84 -6.52 1.48 4.44
N ASN A 85 -6.07 1.96 3.28
CA ASN A 85 -6.78 2.97 2.51
C ASN A 85 -8.19 2.54 2.08
N ARG A 86 -8.40 1.25 1.77
CA ARG A 86 -9.73 0.71 1.45
C ARG A 86 -10.65 0.63 2.66
N ASN A 87 -10.11 0.45 3.87
CA ASN A 87 -10.87 0.13 5.07
C ASN A 87 -10.95 1.26 6.10
N THR A 88 -10.37 2.44 5.84
CA THR A 88 -10.45 3.61 6.75
C THR A 88 -11.85 4.20 6.91
N HIS A 89 -12.81 3.81 6.07
CA HIS A 89 -14.22 4.17 6.24
C HIS A 89 -14.90 3.35 7.35
N ARG A 90 -14.35 2.17 7.70
CA ARG A 90 -14.91 1.21 8.66
C ARG A 90 -14.14 1.17 9.97
N TYR A 91 -12.80 1.29 9.91
CA TYR A 91 -11.93 1.26 11.08
C TYR A 91 -11.12 2.55 11.18
N ASP A 92 -10.74 2.90 12.41
CA ASP A 92 -9.86 4.05 12.64
C ASP A 92 -8.49 3.85 11.94
N ARG A 93 -8.02 4.90 11.24
CA ARG A 93 -6.76 4.85 10.48
C ARG A 93 -5.56 4.58 11.38
N ASN A 94 -5.49 5.22 12.55
CA ASN A 94 -4.34 5.10 13.45
C ASN A 94 -4.28 3.68 14.02
N LEU A 95 -5.44 3.06 14.29
CA LEU A 95 -5.52 1.65 14.64
C LEU A 95 -4.93 0.79 13.52
N LEU A 96 -5.40 0.91 12.29
CA LEU A 96 -4.93 0.06 11.20
C LEU A 96 -3.44 0.26 10.88
N GLU A 97 -2.94 1.50 10.95
CA GLU A 97 -1.51 1.82 10.75
C GLU A 97 -0.65 1.22 11.87
N ALA A 98 -1.09 1.29 13.13
CA ALA A 98 -0.40 0.67 14.25
C ALA A 98 -0.33 -0.86 14.15
N LEU A 99 -1.22 -1.52 13.41
CA LEU A 99 -1.21 -2.97 13.27
C LEU A 99 -0.17 -3.49 12.26
N VAL A 100 0.46 -2.62 11.46
CA VAL A 100 1.31 -3.04 10.34
C VAL A 100 2.62 -3.70 10.78
N ASP A 101 3.21 -3.22 11.88
CA ASP A 101 4.46 -3.74 12.47
C ASP A 101 4.28 -4.17 13.94
N PHE A 102 3.04 -4.18 14.43
CA PHE A 102 2.69 -4.74 15.73
C PHE A 102 2.65 -6.28 15.71
N MET A 103 2.62 -6.88 16.90
CA MET A 103 2.45 -8.33 17.06
C MET A 103 1.22 -8.81 16.26
N PRO A 104 1.32 -9.87 15.45
CA PRO A 104 0.17 -10.41 14.74
C PRO A 104 -0.97 -10.74 15.71
N LEU A 105 -2.13 -10.11 15.51
CA LEU A 105 -3.32 -10.30 16.34
C LEU A 105 -4.01 -11.64 16.03
N GLU A 106 -3.36 -12.72 16.46
CA GLU A 106 -3.88 -14.08 16.43
C GLU A 106 -4.35 -14.45 17.84
N LEU A 107 -5.40 -15.27 17.95
CA LEU A 107 -6.00 -15.59 19.25
C LEU A 107 -4.98 -16.16 20.25
N GLU A 108 -4.10 -17.04 19.78
CA GLU A 108 -3.08 -17.66 20.63
C GLU A 108 -2.07 -16.62 21.14
N ASN A 109 -1.54 -15.76 20.26
CA ASN A 109 -0.62 -14.68 20.64
C ASN A 109 -1.23 -13.76 21.70
N LEU A 110 -2.52 -13.41 21.54
CA LEU A 110 -3.25 -12.55 22.46
C LEU A 110 -3.50 -13.21 23.82
N ARG A 111 -3.72 -14.52 23.87
CA ARG A 111 -3.89 -15.27 25.12
C ARG A 111 -2.59 -15.49 25.87
N THR A 112 -1.48 -15.60 25.14
CA THR A 112 -0.15 -15.82 25.74
C THR A 112 0.57 -14.54 26.14
N ALA A 113 0.10 -13.38 25.68
CA ALA A 113 0.71 -12.09 25.98
C ALA A 113 0.75 -11.83 27.50
N GLY A 114 1.93 -11.43 28.00
CA GLY A 114 2.10 -11.06 29.40
C GLY A 114 1.45 -9.70 29.74
N PRO A 115 1.39 -9.33 31.03
CA PRO A 115 0.93 -8.02 31.45
C PRO A 115 1.73 -6.89 30.77
N GLY A 116 1.04 -5.94 30.13
CA GLY A 116 1.69 -4.86 29.39
C GLY A 116 2.15 -5.20 27.96
N GLU A 117 1.96 -6.45 27.51
CA GLU A 117 2.16 -6.89 26.13
C GLU A 117 0.82 -6.93 25.37
N GLY A 118 0.81 -7.41 24.13
CA GLY A 118 -0.42 -7.60 23.35
C GLY A 118 -1.28 -6.33 23.27
N LEU A 119 -2.57 -6.44 23.62
CA LEU A 119 -3.49 -5.30 23.52
C LEU A 119 -3.10 -4.11 24.41
N ASP A 120 -2.43 -4.33 25.54
CA ASP A 120 -1.95 -3.25 26.41
C ASP A 120 -0.84 -2.44 25.73
N ALA A 121 0.11 -3.13 25.10
CA ALA A 121 1.19 -2.49 24.34
C ALA A 121 0.64 -1.69 23.14
N LEU A 122 -0.33 -2.27 22.43
CA LEU A 122 -1.00 -1.60 21.31
C LEU A 122 -1.78 -0.38 21.78
N ALA A 123 -2.56 -0.49 22.87
CA ALA A 123 -3.26 0.64 23.47
C ALA A 123 -2.28 1.73 23.89
N LYS A 124 -1.16 1.37 24.53
CA LYS A 124 -0.12 2.31 24.93
C LYS A 124 0.45 3.06 23.72
N HIS A 125 0.72 2.35 22.62
CA HIS A 125 1.21 2.95 21.38
C HIS A 125 0.20 3.94 20.78
N LEU A 126 -1.07 3.54 20.64
CA LEU A 126 -2.15 4.39 20.12
C LEU A 126 -2.40 5.65 20.96
N ASN A 127 -2.08 5.59 22.26
CA ASN A 127 -2.29 6.68 23.21
C ASN A 127 -1.05 7.59 23.42
N GLN A 128 0.00 7.49 22.59
CA GLN A 128 1.18 8.36 22.68
C GLN A 128 0.92 9.84 22.29
N GLY A 129 -0.31 10.18 21.88
CA GLY A 129 -0.69 11.55 21.49
C GLY A 129 -0.69 12.56 22.64
N ASN A 130 -0.82 13.83 22.28
CA ASN A 130 -0.84 14.96 23.22
C ASN A 130 -2.19 15.11 23.95
N LEU A 131 -2.24 15.99 24.97
CA LEU A 131 -3.49 16.36 25.64
C LEU A 131 -4.58 16.74 24.62
N GLY A 132 -5.76 16.15 24.77
CA GLY A 132 -6.89 16.33 23.86
C GLY A 132 -6.96 15.32 22.70
N SER A 133 -5.95 14.47 22.52
CA SER A 133 -6.02 13.37 21.54
C SER A 133 -7.07 12.34 21.93
N ALA A 134 -7.58 11.61 20.92
CA ALA A 134 -8.46 10.48 21.17
C ALA A 134 -7.75 9.43 22.04
N ARG A 135 -8.51 8.81 22.94
CA ARG A 135 -8.04 7.70 23.77
C ARG A 135 -8.58 6.38 23.28
N PHE A 136 -7.73 5.37 23.26
CA PHE A 136 -8.05 4.02 22.83
C PHE A 136 -7.95 3.06 24.01
N THR A 137 -8.97 2.23 24.19
CA THR A 137 -8.89 1.01 25.01
C THR A 137 -9.22 -0.19 24.13
N LEU A 138 -8.52 -1.30 24.36
CA LEU A 138 -8.61 -2.50 23.56
C LEU A 138 -8.86 -3.69 24.48
N GLU A 139 -9.85 -4.51 24.14
CA GLU A 139 -10.21 -5.71 24.91
C GLU A 139 -10.38 -6.91 23.99
N LEU A 140 -9.88 -8.07 24.42
CA LEU A 140 -10.12 -9.32 23.71
C LEU A 140 -11.54 -9.80 24.01
N GLN A 141 -12.35 -9.93 22.98
CA GLN A 141 -13.59 -10.70 23.02
C GLN A 141 -13.29 -12.14 22.63
N GLU A 142 -13.37 -13.04 23.61
CA GLU A 142 -13.26 -14.49 23.40
C GLU A 142 -14.38 -15.01 22.48
N PRO A 143 -14.09 -16.00 21.62
CA PRO A 143 -15.09 -16.63 20.78
C PRO A 143 -16.06 -17.44 21.65
N ASN A 144 -17.30 -17.57 21.18
CA ASN A 144 -18.28 -18.51 21.72
C ASN A 144 -19.11 -19.10 20.57
N GLU A 145 -20.14 -19.89 20.90
CA GLU A 145 -20.99 -20.55 19.89
C GLU A 145 -21.68 -19.59 18.92
N GLN A 146 -21.87 -18.32 19.30
CA GLN A 146 -22.65 -17.33 18.53
C GLN A 146 -21.79 -16.26 17.87
N ARG A 147 -20.54 -16.06 18.32
CA ARG A 147 -19.67 -14.99 17.80
C ARG A 147 -18.20 -15.42 17.74
N PRO A 148 -17.47 -15.01 16.69
CA PRO A 148 -16.04 -15.25 16.59
C PRO A 148 -15.25 -14.36 17.57
N ALA A 149 -13.97 -14.68 17.71
CA ALA A 149 -13.03 -13.87 18.47
C ALA A 149 -12.84 -12.50 17.79
N ALA A 150 -12.74 -11.45 18.59
CA ALA A 150 -12.57 -10.08 18.11
C ALA A 150 -11.78 -9.24 19.10
N VAL A 151 -11.21 -8.13 18.63
CA VAL A 151 -10.75 -7.04 19.49
C VAL A 151 -11.82 -5.97 19.53
N LEU A 152 -12.29 -5.62 20.71
CA LEU A 152 -13.17 -4.47 20.93
C LEU A 152 -12.29 -3.24 21.10
N VAL A 153 -12.40 -2.29 20.18
CA VAL A 153 -11.64 -1.05 20.19
C VAL A 153 -12.57 0.09 20.56
N THR A 154 -12.40 0.63 21.77
CA THR A 154 -13.17 1.78 22.22
C THR A 154 -12.33 3.04 22.04
N ARG A 155 -12.80 3.93 21.17
CA ARG A 155 -12.21 5.25 20.94
C ARG A 155 -13.04 6.30 21.67
N SER A 156 -12.44 6.99 22.63
CA SER A 156 -13.05 8.08 23.39
C SER A 156 -12.44 9.43 23.00
N HIS A 157 -13.24 10.40 22.60
CA HIS A 157 -12.76 11.73 22.23
C HIS A 157 -13.83 12.79 22.50
N MET A 158 -13.48 13.87 23.22
CA MET A 158 -14.39 14.99 23.53
C MET A 158 -15.75 14.57 24.12
N GLY A 159 -15.76 13.54 24.97
CA GLY A 159 -16.98 13.02 25.61
C GLY A 159 -17.79 12.03 24.77
N GLU A 160 -17.43 11.83 23.51
CA GLU A 160 -17.99 10.79 22.65
C GLU A 160 -17.20 9.49 22.80
N GLN A 161 -17.91 8.36 22.81
CA GLN A 161 -17.30 7.03 22.78
C GLN A 161 -17.83 6.25 21.58
N HIS A 162 -16.91 5.69 20.80
CA HIS A 162 -17.21 4.86 19.66
C HIS A 162 -16.53 3.50 19.84
N ILE A 163 -17.33 2.42 19.83
CA ILE A 163 -16.84 1.05 19.97
C ILE A 163 -16.84 0.40 18.59
N GLN A 164 -15.67 -0.02 18.13
CA GLN A 164 -15.48 -0.81 16.92
C GLN A 164 -15.18 -2.26 17.29
N VAL A 165 -15.87 -3.19 16.64
CA VAL A 165 -15.55 -4.61 16.71
C VAL A 165 -14.62 -4.93 15.56
N LEU A 166 -13.40 -5.40 15.86
CA LEU A 166 -12.42 -5.88 14.89
C LEU A 166 -12.34 -7.41 14.99
N PRO A 167 -13.08 -8.17 14.16
CA PRO A 167 -13.00 -9.63 14.17
C PRO A 167 -11.61 -10.10 13.80
N LEU A 168 -11.04 -11.08 14.53
CA LEU A 168 -9.71 -11.61 14.20
C LEU A 168 -9.70 -12.26 12.81
N SER A 169 -10.81 -12.87 12.40
CA SER A 169 -10.98 -13.43 11.06
C SER A 169 -10.86 -12.39 9.92
N ALA A 170 -11.11 -11.10 10.21
CA ALA A 170 -10.90 -10.04 9.22
C ALA A 170 -9.41 -9.86 8.88
N LEU A 171 -8.53 -10.12 9.85
CA LEU A 171 -7.07 -10.08 9.71
C LEU A 171 -6.52 -11.39 9.14
N GLU A 172 -7.01 -12.54 9.57
CA GLU A 172 -6.48 -13.85 9.13
C GLU A 172 -6.84 -14.16 7.67
N SER A 173 -8.11 -13.98 7.30
CA SER A 173 -8.64 -14.39 5.99
C SER A 173 -9.52 -13.35 5.30
N GLY A 174 -9.76 -12.21 5.93
CA GLY A 174 -10.71 -11.21 5.46
C GLY A 174 -10.09 -9.99 4.78
N GLU A 175 -10.84 -8.89 4.82
CA GLU A 175 -10.52 -7.62 4.18
C GLU A 175 -9.26 -6.93 4.71
N LEU A 176 -8.77 -7.32 5.89
CA LEU A 176 -7.57 -6.78 6.55
C LEU A 176 -6.34 -7.68 6.43
N ARG A 177 -6.42 -8.76 5.63
CA ARG A 177 -5.32 -9.73 5.46
C ARG A 177 -3.98 -9.11 5.09
N GLY A 178 -3.97 -8.04 4.27
CA GLY A 178 -2.74 -7.36 3.90
C GLY A 178 -1.97 -6.78 5.10
N ILE A 179 -2.69 -6.30 6.11
CA ILE A 179 -2.09 -5.78 7.35
C ILE A 179 -1.50 -6.94 8.16
N HIS A 180 -2.25 -8.03 8.32
CA HIS A 180 -1.78 -9.20 9.06
C HIS A 180 -0.52 -9.83 8.44
N GLN A 181 -0.46 -9.93 7.11
CA GLN A 181 0.72 -10.43 6.41
C GLN A 181 1.95 -9.53 6.57
N ALA A 182 1.75 -8.21 6.62
CA ALA A 182 2.82 -7.28 6.92
C ALA A 182 3.29 -7.45 8.38
N ALA A 183 2.36 -7.53 9.34
CA ALA A 183 2.67 -7.75 10.75
C ALA A 183 3.53 -9.01 10.96
N GLN A 184 3.19 -10.12 10.30
CA GLN A 184 3.96 -11.36 10.38
C GLN A 184 5.41 -11.24 9.89
N LEU A 185 5.68 -10.32 8.97
CA LEU A 185 7.02 -10.11 8.40
C LEU A 185 7.80 -8.98 9.07
N LEU A 186 7.10 -7.97 9.59
CA LEU A 186 7.69 -6.73 10.09
C LEU A 186 7.76 -6.68 11.62
N HIS A 187 6.91 -7.44 12.32
CA HIS A 187 6.91 -7.45 13.77
C HIS A 187 8.26 -7.84 14.34
N GLY A 188 8.82 -6.95 15.16
CA GLY A 188 10.13 -7.15 15.78
C GLY A 188 11.30 -7.14 14.80
N LEU A 189 11.10 -6.80 13.52
CA LEU A 189 12.15 -6.75 12.51
C LEU A 189 13.14 -5.61 12.82
N VAL A 190 12.62 -4.41 12.99
CA VAL A 190 13.44 -3.22 13.28
C VAL A 190 13.67 -3.13 14.78
N ARG A 191 14.94 -3.18 15.20
CA ARG A 191 15.38 -3.14 16.60
C ARG A 191 16.49 -2.09 16.78
N GLU A 192 17.03 -2.00 17.99
CA GLU A 192 18.10 -1.06 18.31
C GLU A 192 19.31 -1.23 17.38
N GLY A 193 19.76 -0.11 16.79
CA GLY A 193 20.85 -0.09 15.82
C GLY A 193 20.45 -0.55 14.42
N ALA A 194 19.17 -0.60 14.08
CA ALA A 194 18.71 -0.86 12.73
C ALA A 194 19.14 0.25 11.76
N VAL A 195 19.62 -0.15 10.60
CA VAL A 195 20.16 0.76 9.57
C VAL A 195 19.61 0.35 8.21
N ILE A 196 19.13 1.32 7.45
CA ILE A 196 18.84 1.13 6.03
C ILE A 196 19.96 1.75 5.20
N THR A 197 20.40 1.02 4.18
CA THR A 197 21.49 1.42 3.30
C THR A 197 21.02 1.41 1.86
N ARG A 198 21.61 2.29 1.05
CA ARG A 198 21.49 2.27 -0.41
C ARG A 198 22.74 2.85 -1.05
N GLY A 199 23.48 2.02 -1.78
CA GLY A 199 24.78 2.38 -2.31
C GLY A 199 25.72 2.85 -1.19
N ALA A 200 26.19 4.10 -1.27
CA ALA A 200 27.11 4.68 -0.28
C ALA A 200 26.41 5.42 0.89
N LYS A 201 25.08 5.55 0.86
CA LYS A 201 24.33 6.27 1.91
C LYS A 201 23.68 5.29 2.87
N SER A 202 23.57 5.70 4.12
CA SER A 202 22.85 4.98 5.17
C SER A 202 22.18 5.94 6.15
N ILE A 203 21.10 5.48 6.78
CA ILE A 203 20.49 6.15 7.93
C ILE A 203 20.11 5.10 8.99
N GLU A 204 20.16 5.50 10.26
CA GLU A 204 19.48 4.77 11.33
C GLU A 204 17.97 4.93 11.21
N ILE A 205 17.24 3.89 11.60
CA ILE A 205 15.78 3.84 11.51
C ILE A 205 15.17 3.30 12.79
N ASP A 206 14.00 3.82 13.14
CA ASP A 206 13.20 3.38 14.28
C ASP A 206 11.99 2.52 13.85
N SER A 207 11.68 2.52 12.55
CA SER A 207 10.56 1.74 11.99
C SER A 207 10.81 1.33 10.54
N PHE A 208 10.12 0.29 10.09
CA PHE A 208 10.16 -0.11 8.68
C PHE A 208 9.50 0.94 7.77
N ALA A 209 8.50 1.66 8.28
CA ALA A 209 7.88 2.78 7.57
C ALA A 209 8.91 3.87 7.21
N GLN A 210 9.80 4.22 8.16
CA GLN A 210 10.90 5.16 7.92
C GLN A 210 11.88 4.63 6.87
N ALA A 211 12.26 3.35 6.97
CA ALA A 211 13.14 2.70 6.00
C ALA A 211 12.58 2.79 4.56
N ARG A 212 11.30 2.41 4.40
CA ARG A 212 10.59 2.48 3.11
C ARG A 212 10.57 3.91 2.57
N ASN A 213 10.17 4.87 3.40
CA ASN A 213 10.04 6.27 2.95
C ASN A 213 11.40 6.80 2.47
N TRP A 214 12.46 6.53 3.23
CA TRP A 214 13.82 6.92 2.84
C TRP A 214 14.26 6.25 1.53
N LEU A 215 14.02 4.95 1.37
CA LEU A 215 14.37 4.23 0.14
C LEU A 215 13.62 4.77 -1.09
N LEU A 216 12.32 5.04 -0.95
CA LEU A 216 11.50 5.60 -2.02
C LEU A 216 11.93 7.03 -2.36
N ASP A 217 12.33 7.83 -1.38
CA ASP A 217 12.83 9.18 -1.62
C ASP A 217 14.20 9.16 -2.30
N GLU A 218 15.12 8.27 -1.88
CA GLU A 218 16.36 8.02 -2.62
C GLU A 218 16.07 7.49 -4.03
N ALA A 219 15.00 6.72 -4.23
CA ALA A 219 14.62 6.24 -5.57
C ALA A 219 14.08 7.39 -6.43
N LYS A 220 13.45 8.40 -5.85
CA LYS A 220 13.00 9.57 -6.62
C LYS A 220 14.16 10.52 -6.94
N ARG A 221 15.22 10.55 -6.12
CA ARG A 221 16.38 11.43 -6.33
C ARG A 221 17.04 11.18 -7.68
N GLY A 222 17.30 12.27 -8.41
CA GLY A 222 17.91 12.23 -9.74
C GLY A 222 16.96 11.80 -10.87
N ARG A 223 15.66 11.58 -10.58
CA ARG A 223 14.62 11.26 -11.56
C ARG A 223 13.65 12.43 -11.68
N GLN A 224 13.32 12.80 -12.91
CA GLN A 224 12.21 13.71 -13.18
C GLN A 224 10.98 12.87 -13.51
N ILE A 225 9.96 12.97 -12.66
CA ILE A 225 8.67 12.29 -12.86
C ILE A 225 7.66 13.34 -13.32
N GLN A 226 7.18 13.21 -14.55
CA GLN A 226 6.13 14.03 -15.12
C GLN A 226 4.83 13.21 -15.20
N ARG A 227 3.72 13.76 -14.72
CA ARG A 227 2.39 13.19 -14.89
C ARG A 227 1.68 13.91 -16.04
N PHE A 228 1.19 13.15 -17.02
CA PHE A 228 0.38 13.70 -18.09
C PHE A 228 -1.07 13.88 -17.60
N LYS A 229 -1.63 15.07 -17.78
CA LYS A 229 -3.05 15.34 -17.49
C LYS A 229 -3.91 15.39 -18.75
N GLY A 230 -3.29 15.47 -19.92
CA GLY A 230 -3.94 15.43 -21.21
C GLY A 230 -2.97 15.19 -22.36
N LEU A 231 -3.49 14.76 -23.51
CA LEU A 231 -2.67 14.42 -24.68
C LEU A 231 -1.87 15.61 -25.22
N GLY A 232 -2.38 16.84 -25.05
CA GLY A 232 -1.71 18.07 -25.49
C GLY A 232 -0.44 18.42 -24.70
N GLU A 233 -0.15 17.72 -23.60
CA GLU A 233 1.11 17.87 -22.86
C GLU A 233 2.25 17.06 -23.48
N MET A 234 1.96 16.23 -24.48
CA MET A 234 2.93 15.39 -25.18
C MET A 234 3.37 16.04 -26.49
N ASN A 235 4.66 16.01 -26.78
CA ASN A 235 5.17 16.40 -28.09
C ASN A 235 4.75 15.35 -29.16
N PRO A 236 4.68 15.70 -30.46
CA PRO A 236 4.22 14.79 -31.51
C PRO A 236 4.95 13.44 -31.55
N GLU A 237 6.27 13.43 -31.37
CA GLU A 237 7.08 12.20 -31.32
C GLU A 237 6.69 11.32 -30.12
N GLN A 238 6.48 11.94 -28.95
CA GLN A 238 6.06 11.20 -27.75
C GLN A 238 4.68 10.59 -27.92
N LEU A 239 3.73 11.33 -28.51
CA LEU A 239 2.40 10.82 -28.78
C LEU A 239 2.46 9.66 -29.77
N TRP A 240 3.28 9.78 -30.82
CA TRP A 240 3.52 8.71 -31.78
C TRP A 240 4.06 7.46 -31.09
N ASP A 241 5.19 7.58 -30.39
CA ASP A 241 5.90 6.45 -29.79
C ASP A 241 5.13 5.75 -28.67
N THR A 242 4.23 6.45 -27.99
CA THR A 242 3.53 5.90 -26.82
C THR A 242 2.10 5.47 -27.11
N THR A 243 1.42 6.12 -28.05
CA THR A 243 -0.05 6.00 -28.19
C THR A 243 -0.48 5.57 -29.59
N VAL A 244 0.28 5.89 -30.64
CA VAL A 244 -0.16 5.69 -32.04
C VAL A 244 0.61 4.59 -32.77
N ASN A 245 1.91 4.47 -32.50
CA ASN A 245 2.79 3.52 -33.17
C ASN A 245 2.27 2.07 -33.00
N PRO A 246 1.98 1.34 -34.09
CA PRO A 246 1.45 -0.02 -34.05
C PRO A 246 2.25 -1.01 -33.20
N ASP A 247 3.57 -0.81 -33.10
CA ASP A 247 4.47 -1.73 -32.41
C ASP A 247 4.50 -1.52 -30.88
N THR A 248 4.15 -0.32 -30.42
CA THR A 248 4.27 0.08 -29.00
C THR A 248 2.96 0.51 -28.36
N ARG A 249 1.94 0.84 -29.15
CA ARG A 249 0.64 1.32 -28.66
C ARG A 249 -0.07 0.29 -27.80
N ARG A 250 -0.81 0.80 -26.82
CA ARG A 250 -1.73 0.01 -26.00
C ARG A 250 -3.15 0.42 -26.34
N LEU A 251 -3.96 -0.56 -26.73
CA LEU A 251 -5.37 -0.37 -27.09
C LEU A 251 -6.25 -1.22 -26.19
N LEU A 252 -7.39 -0.67 -25.78
CA LEU A 252 -8.47 -1.40 -25.14
C LEU A 252 -9.60 -1.59 -26.16
N GLN A 253 -9.98 -2.84 -26.45
CA GLN A 253 -11.15 -3.12 -27.27
C GLN A 253 -12.42 -2.93 -26.45
N VAL A 254 -13.38 -2.16 -26.97
CA VAL A 254 -14.65 -1.87 -26.29
C VAL A 254 -15.59 -3.05 -26.43
N ARG A 255 -16.19 -3.49 -25.33
CA ARG A 255 -17.27 -4.50 -25.31
C ARG A 255 -18.64 -3.83 -25.14
N ILE A 256 -19.70 -4.57 -25.44
CA ILE A 256 -21.09 -4.11 -25.27
C ILE A 256 -21.35 -3.71 -23.81
N GLU A 257 -20.85 -4.51 -22.87
CA GLU A 257 -20.95 -4.26 -21.42
C GLU A 257 -20.36 -2.89 -21.03
N ASP A 258 -19.21 -2.53 -21.60
CA ASP A 258 -18.56 -1.23 -21.36
C ASP A 258 -19.36 -0.06 -21.95
N ALA A 259 -20.03 -0.31 -23.07
CA ALA A 259 -20.81 0.69 -23.79
C ALA A 259 -22.15 0.99 -23.11
N VAL A 260 -22.77 -0.02 -22.48
CA VAL A 260 -23.95 0.11 -21.62
C VAL A 260 -23.64 0.92 -20.37
N ALA A 261 -22.49 0.67 -19.73
CA ALA A 261 -22.09 1.40 -18.52
C ALA A 261 -21.80 2.90 -18.75
N ALA A 262 -21.57 3.30 -19.99
CA ALA A 262 -21.32 4.69 -20.39
C ALA A 262 -22.59 5.44 -20.85
N ASP A 263 -23.73 4.75 -20.96
CA ASP A 263 -25.04 5.33 -21.30
C ASP A 263 -25.78 5.80 -20.03
#